data_AF-A0A527Y3Q1-F1
#
_entry.id   AF-A0A527Y3Q1-F1
#
_cell.length_a   1.000
_cell.length_b   1.000
_cell.length_c   1.000
_cell.angle_alpha   90.00
_cell.angle_beta   90.00
_cell.angle_gamma   90.00
#
_symmetry.space_group_name_H-M   'P 1'
#
loop_
_entity.id
_entity.type
_entity.pdbx_description
1 polymer ?
#
loop_
_entity_poly.entity_id
_entity_poly.type
_entity_poly.pdbx_seq_one_letter_code
_entity_poly.pdbx_strand_id
1 'polypeptide(L)'
;TKFRDTVVSLVLDNSGSMRGRPITVAATCADILARTLERCGVSVEILGFTTRAWKGGQAREKWLKDGKPPNPGRLNDLRHIIYKSADHPWRRARRNLGLMMREGLLKENIDGEALLWAHNRLIGRPEQRKILMMISDGAPVDDSTLSVNPGNYLERHLRAVIELIETRSPVELLAIGIGHDVTRYYRRAVTIVDAEELAGAMTEQLASLFGEESARDTRRGGLRRVG
;
A
#
# COMPACT_ATOMS: atom_id res chain seq x y z
N THR A 1 18.45 -12.99 14.32
CA THR A 1 18.72 -11.60 13.88
C THR A 1 17.40 -10.87 13.81
N LYS A 2 17.33 -9.57 14.16
CA LYS A 2 16.10 -8.72 14.09
C LYS A 2 15.42 -8.81 12.71
N PHE A 3 16.22 -9.08 11.68
CA PHE A 3 15.78 -9.33 10.31
C PHE A 3 14.70 -10.43 10.14
N ARG A 4 14.74 -11.52 10.92
CA ARG A 4 13.69 -12.56 10.88
C ARG A 4 12.42 -12.19 11.65
N ASP A 5 12.46 -11.10 12.42
CA ASP A 5 11.35 -10.56 13.20
C ASP A 5 10.75 -9.32 12.51
N THR A 6 10.62 -9.42 11.18
CA THR A 6 10.11 -8.36 10.30
C THR A 6 8.95 -8.89 9.49
N VAL A 7 7.91 -8.07 9.34
CA VAL A 7 6.78 -8.30 8.45
C VAL A 7 6.62 -7.14 7.47
N VAL A 8 6.38 -7.48 6.21
CA VAL A 8 6.16 -6.53 5.11
C VAL A 8 4.76 -6.75 4.54
N SER A 9 3.93 -5.71 4.49
CA SER A 9 2.66 -5.73 3.75
C SER A 9 2.80 -4.94 2.46
N LEU A 10 2.66 -5.62 1.32
CA LEU A 10 2.59 -5.01 -0.01
C LEU A 10 1.13 -4.69 -0.32
N VAL A 11 0.81 -3.43 -0.55
CA VAL A 11 -0.55 -2.96 -0.86
C VAL A 11 -0.60 -2.51 -2.30
N LEU A 12 -1.36 -3.23 -3.12
CA LEU A 12 -1.34 -3.07 -4.57
C LEU A 12 -2.60 -2.34 -5.04
N ASP A 13 -2.40 -1.25 -5.77
CA ASP A 13 -3.50 -0.57 -6.43
C ASP A 13 -4.09 -1.46 -7.54
N ASN A 14 -5.38 -1.75 -7.40
CA ASN A 14 -6.18 -2.44 -8.39
C ASN A 14 -7.19 -1.47 -9.04
N SER A 15 -6.82 -0.22 -9.24
CA SER A 15 -7.59 0.79 -9.97
C SER A 15 -7.54 0.57 -11.49
N GLY A 16 -8.43 1.26 -12.20
CA GLY A 16 -8.57 1.18 -13.65
C GLY A 16 -7.42 1.83 -14.41
N SER A 17 -6.72 2.80 -13.82
CA SER A 17 -5.50 3.39 -14.39
C SER A 17 -4.37 2.35 -14.48
N MET A 18 -4.37 1.38 -13.55
CA MET A 18 -3.38 0.30 -13.54
C MET A 18 -3.54 -0.71 -14.70
N ARG A 19 -4.62 -0.64 -15.49
CA ARG A 19 -4.91 -1.62 -16.56
C ARG A 19 -3.76 -1.77 -17.56
N GLY A 20 -3.51 -3.02 -17.98
CA GLY A 20 -2.51 -3.34 -18.99
C GLY A 20 -1.11 -3.49 -18.40
N ARG A 21 -0.18 -2.66 -18.87
CA ARG A 21 1.23 -2.75 -18.45
C ARG A 21 1.44 -2.46 -16.95
N PRO A 22 0.87 -1.40 -16.34
CA PRO A 22 1.15 -1.06 -14.94
C PRO A 22 0.81 -2.18 -13.94
N ILE A 23 -0.35 -2.83 -14.08
CA ILE A 23 -0.73 -3.94 -13.19
C ILE A 23 0.18 -5.17 -13.38
N THR A 24 0.70 -5.37 -14.59
CA THR A 24 1.67 -6.43 -14.87
C THR A 24 3.00 -6.14 -14.20
N VAL A 25 3.46 -4.89 -14.24
CA VAL A 25 4.65 -4.45 -13.50
C VAL A 25 4.42 -4.64 -12.01
N ALA A 26 3.31 -4.15 -11.44
CA ALA A 26 2.99 -4.29 -10.02
C ALA A 26 2.94 -5.76 -9.54
N ALA A 27 2.31 -6.65 -10.32
CA ALA A 27 2.26 -8.08 -10.03
C ALA A 27 3.66 -8.72 -10.05
N THR A 28 4.50 -8.33 -11.02
CA THR A 28 5.88 -8.81 -11.13
C THR A 28 6.72 -8.29 -9.96
N CYS A 29 6.56 -7.03 -9.58
CA CYS A 29 7.23 -6.47 -8.41
C CYS A 29 6.83 -7.21 -7.12
N ALA A 30 5.54 -7.50 -6.95
CA ALA A 30 5.07 -8.27 -5.81
C ALA A 30 5.64 -9.70 -5.77
N ASP A 31 5.74 -10.41 -6.91
CA ASP A 31 6.42 -11.73 -6.98
C ASP A 31 7.89 -11.64 -6.58
N ILE A 32 8.63 -10.68 -7.16
CA ILE A 32 10.06 -10.52 -6.90
C ILE A 32 10.29 -10.18 -5.42
N LEU A 33 9.57 -9.21 -4.87
CA LEU A 33 9.71 -8.79 -3.47
C LEU A 33 9.32 -9.92 -2.53
N ALA A 34 8.15 -10.55 -2.70
CA ALA A 34 7.70 -11.62 -1.82
C ALA A 34 8.66 -12.81 -1.83
N ARG A 35 9.11 -13.24 -3.03
CA ARG A 35 10.08 -14.34 -3.16
C ARG A 35 11.42 -14.00 -2.51
N THR A 36 11.88 -12.76 -2.62
CA THR A 36 13.19 -12.35 -2.10
C THR A 36 13.16 -12.21 -0.59
N LEU A 37 12.16 -11.51 -0.05
CA LEU A 37 11.99 -11.27 1.38
C LEU A 37 11.76 -12.58 2.16
N GLU A 38 10.92 -13.49 1.65
CA GLU A 38 10.70 -14.79 2.31
C GLU A 38 11.95 -15.67 2.32
N ARG A 39 12.79 -15.62 1.28
CA ARG A 39 14.09 -16.33 1.28
C ARG A 39 15.02 -15.82 2.37
N CYS A 40 14.91 -14.55 2.74
CA CYS A 40 15.67 -13.95 3.82
C CYS A 40 14.98 -14.15 5.20
N GLY A 41 13.80 -14.77 5.25
CA GLY A 41 13.07 -15.08 6.48
C GLY A 41 12.15 -13.97 6.98
N VAL A 42 11.73 -13.06 6.10
CA VAL A 42 10.75 -12.00 6.39
C VAL A 42 9.35 -12.48 6.05
N SER A 43 8.39 -12.24 6.95
CA SER A 43 6.96 -12.50 6.68
C SER A 43 6.43 -11.49 5.66
N VAL A 44 5.68 -11.93 4.65
CA VAL A 44 5.16 -11.03 3.61
C VAL A 44 3.65 -11.21 3.43
N GLU A 45 2.89 -10.13 3.56
CA GLU A 45 1.48 -10.08 3.17
C GLU A 45 1.36 -9.34 1.83
N ILE A 46 0.46 -9.81 0.94
CA ILE A 46 0.16 -9.16 -0.33
C ILE A 46 -1.34 -8.88 -0.39
N LEU A 47 -1.65 -7.59 -0.45
CA LEU A 47 -2.99 -7.04 -0.43
C LEU A 47 -3.28 -6.31 -1.74
N GLY A 48 -4.55 -6.27 -2.11
CA GLY A 48 -5.07 -5.46 -3.20
C GLY A 48 -6.23 -4.61 -2.73
N PHE A 49 -6.41 -3.46 -3.35
CA PHE A 49 -7.57 -2.61 -3.09
C PHE A 49 -8.13 -2.02 -4.37
N THR A 50 -9.45 -1.89 -4.40
CA THR A 50 -10.21 -1.16 -5.41
C THR A 50 -11.61 -0.92 -4.86
N THR A 51 -12.55 -0.49 -5.69
CA THR A 51 -13.97 -0.37 -5.33
C THR A 51 -14.81 -1.53 -5.86
N ARG A 52 -16.00 -1.73 -5.28
CA ARG A 52 -16.90 -2.79 -5.75
C ARG A 52 -17.52 -2.45 -7.10
N ALA A 53 -17.78 -1.17 -7.36
CA ALA A 53 -18.47 -0.68 -8.54
C ALA A 53 -17.83 0.63 -9.07
N TRP A 54 -18.06 0.90 -10.35
CA TRP A 54 -17.68 2.16 -10.99
C TRP A 54 -18.69 3.24 -10.63
N LYS A 55 -18.23 4.49 -10.45
CA LYS A 55 -19.12 5.64 -10.21
C LYS A 55 -20.04 5.50 -8.99
N GLY A 56 -19.56 4.78 -7.98
CA GLY A 56 -20.27 4.55 -6.73
C GLY A 56 -20.88 3.15 -6.65
N GLY A 57 -21.50 2.87 -5.52
CA GLY A 57 -22.17 1.60 -5.25
C GLY A 57 -23.36 1.79 -4.34
N GLN A 58 -23.55 0.89 -3.39
CA GLN A 58 -24.64 0.94 -2.42
C GLN A 58 -24.60 2.24 -1.61
N ALA A 59 -23.40 2.74 -1.28
CA ALA A 59 -23.24 4.05 -0.63
C ALA A 59 -23.85 5.20 -1.45
N ARG A 60 -23.62 5.25 -2.77
CA ARG A 60 -24.19 6.26 -3.67
C ARG A 60 -25.70 6.10 -3.80
N GLU A 61 -26.18 4.87 -4.00
CA GLU A 61 -27.61 4.58 -4.12
C GLU A 61 -28.38 4.98 -2.85
N LYS A 62 -27.82 4.68 -1.68
CA LYS A 62 -28.38 5.08 -0.39
C LYS A 62 -28.47 6.60 -0.28
N TRP A 63 -27.39 7.31 -0.59
CA TRP A 63 -27.37 8.77 -0.55
C TRP A 63 -28.42 9.41 -1.47
N LEU A 64 -28.63 8.85 -2.66
CA LEU A 64 -29.69 9.30 -3.58
C LEU A 64 -31.09 9.05 -3.00
N LYS A 65 -31.33 7.86 -2.42
CA LYS A 65 -32.61 7.50 -1.79
C LYS A 65 -32.93 8.39 -0.57
N ASP A 66 -31.92 8.79 0.18
CA ASP A 66 -32.04 9.65 1.36
C ASP A 66 -32.25 11.15 1.01
N GLY A 67 -32.45 11.48 -0.27
CA GLY A 67 -32.71 12.87 -0.69
C GLY A 67 -31.46 13.74 -0.80
N LYS A 68 -30.28 13.14 -0.99
CA LYS A 68 -29.00 13.83 -1.21
C LYS A 68 -28.61 14.76 -0.05
N PRO A 69 -28.52 14.28 1.20
CA PRO A 69 -28.10 15.10 2.34
C PRO A 69 -26.72 15.74 2.08
N PRO A 70 -26.47 16.97 2.57
CA PRO A 70 -25.21 17.66 2.38
C PRO A 70 -24.06 16.95 3.09
N ASN A 71 -22.83 17.17 2.61
CA ASN A 71 -21.60 16.56 3.14
C ASN A 71 -21.64 15.03 3.21
N PRO A 72 -21.90 14.34 2.08
CA PRO A 72 -22.06 12.87 2.08
C PRO A 72 -20.80 12.08 2.45
N GLY A 73 -19.63 12.72 2.37
CA GLY A 73 -18.36 12.01 2.40
C GLY A 73 -18.23 11.04 1.22
N ARG A 74 -17.67 9.85 1.48
CA ARG A 74 -17.35 8.85 0.46
C ARG A 74 -18.58 8.08 -0.01
N LEU A 75 -18.71 7.88 -1.32
CA LEU A 75 -19.92 7.33 -1.96
C LEU A 75 -19.70 6.04 -2.76
N ASN A 76 -18.55 5.40 -2.66
CA ASN A 76 -18.34 4.08 -3.27
C ASN A 76 -18.31 2.99 -2.20
N ASP A 77 -18.25 1.72 -2.58
CA ASP A 77 -18.03 0.61 -1.65
C ASP A 77 -16.62 0.07 -1.84
N LEU A 78 -15.96 -0.28 -0.73
CA LEU A 78 -14.61 -0.82 -0.76
C LEU A 78 -14.57 -2.27 -1.21
N ARG A 79 -13.51 -2.63 -1.94
CA ARG A 79 -13.14 -4.01 -2.25
C ARG A 79 -11.68 -4.22 -1.88
N HIS A 80 -11.48 -4.92 -0.78
CA HIS A 80 -10.16 -5.37 -0.34
C HIS A 80 -9.93 -6.82 -0.74
N ILE A 81 -8.71 -7.13 -1.15
CA ILE A 81 -8.30 -8.44 -1.67
C ILE A 81 -7.08 -8.88 -0.89
N ILE A 82 -7.09 -10.11 -0.38
CA ILE A 82 -5.92 -10.72 0.23
C ILE A 82 -5.39 -11.74 -0.78
N TYR A 83 -4.37 -11.37 -1.54
CA TYR A 83 -3.73 -12.31 -2.47
C TYR A 83 -2.90 -13.35 -1.70
N LYS A 84 -2.30 -12.92 -0.59
CA LYS A 84 -1.48 -13.76 0.29
C LYS A 84 -1.47 -13.17 1.70
N SER A 85 -1.86 -13.95 2.71
CA SER A 85 -1.63 -13.58 4.11
C SER A 85 -0.17 -13.74 4.51
N ALA A 86 0.29 -13.01 5.52
CA ALA A 86 1.66 -13.11 6.04
C ALA A 86 2.10 -14.55 6.37
N ASP A 87 1.21 -15.37 6.94
CA ASP A 87 1.51 -16.75 7.37
C ASP A 87 1.43 -17.79 6.24
N HIS A 88 1.01 -17.39 5.04
CA HIS A 88 0.90 -18.30 3.90
C HIS A 88 2.18 -18.26 3.04
N PRO A 89 2.85 -19.39 2.76
CA PRO A 89 4.07 -19.39 1.94
C PRO A 89 3.85 -18.89 0.50
N TRP A 90 4.78 -18.09 -0.06
CA TRP A 90 4.67 -17.53 -1.41
C TRP A 90 4.37 -18.58 -2.48
N ARG A 91 5.04 -19.73 -2.41
CA ARG A 91 4.89 -20.82 -3.39
C ARG A 91 3.43 -21.26 -3.57
N ARG A 92 2.61 -21.19 -2.52
CA ARG A 92 1.19 -21.57 -2.56
C ARG A 92 0.27 -20.44 -3.01
N ALA A 93 0.67 -19.19 -2.78
CA ALA A 93 -0.14 -18.02 -3.10
C ALA A 93 0.15 -17.41 -4.48
N ARG A 94 1.26 -17.78 -5.13
CA ARG A 94 1.69 -17.17 -6.41
C ARG A 94 0.61 -17.07 -7.48
N ARG A 95 -0.21 -18.11 -7.64
CA ARG A 95 -1.29 -18.14 -8.64
C ARG A 95 -2.38 -17.09 -8.37
N ASN A 96 -2.53 -16.64 -7.13
CA ASN A 96 -3.54 -15.66 -6.74
C ASN A 96 -3.29 -14.30 -7.38
N LEU A 97 -2.04 -13.93 -7.70
CA LEU A 97 -1.77 -12.66 -8.39
C LEU A 97 -2.40 -12.61 -9.79
N GLY A 98 -2.66 -13.76 -10.42
CA GLY A 98 -3.38 -13.82 -11.70
C GLY A 98 -4.78 -13.20 -11.62
N LEU A 99 -5.39 -13.12 -10.43
CA LEU A 99 -6.67 -12.44 -10.21
C LEU A 99 -6.60 -10.95 -10.58
N MET A 100 -5.44 -10.31 -10.49
CA MET A 100 -5.26 -8.90 -10.88
C MET A 100 -5.56 -8.64 -12.36
N MET A 101 -5.39 -9.67 -13.19
CA MET A 101 -5.65 -9.62 -14.63
C MET A 101 -7.11 -9.94 -14.98
N ARG A 102 -7.94 -10.26 -13.98
CA ARG A 102 -9.34 -10.58 -14.21
C ARG A 102 -10.09 -9.35 -14.69
N GLU A 103 -10.75 -9.49 -15.84
CA GLU A 103 -11.62 -8.46 -16.37
C GLU A 103 -12.70 -8.06 -15.35
N GLY A 104 -12.97 -6.75 -15.29
CA GLY A 104 -13.97 -6.18 -14.36
C GLY A 104 -13.53 -6.13 -12.90
N LEU A 105 -12.32 -6.58 -12.55
CA LEU A 105 -11.78 -6.37 -11.20
C LEU A 105 -11.45 -4.90 -10.98
N LEU A 106 -10.68 -4.32 -11.90
CA LEU A 106 -10.04 -3.00 -11.75
C LEU A 106 -11.04 -1.84 -11.86
N LYS A 107 -11.15 -1.00 -10.82
CA LYS A 107 -12.12 0.10 -10.69
C LYS A 107 -11.53 1.43 -10.20
N GLU A 108 -12.07 2.03 -9.14
CA GLU A 108 -11.67 3.35 -8.65
C GLU A 108 -10.58 3.20 -7.57
N ASN A 109 -9.85 4.29 -7.30
CA ASN A 109 -8.75 4.35 -6.34
C ASN A 109 -9.19 5.11 -5.07
N ILE A 110 -9.19 4.40 -3.93
CA ILE A 110 -9.42 4.97 -2.59
C ILE A 110 -8.28 4.55 -1.65
N ASP A 111 -7.06 4.89 -2.06
CA ASP A 111 -5.80 4.54 -1.39
C ASP A 111 -5.73 4.92 0.09
N GLY A 112 -6.27 6.07 0.50
CA GLY A 112 -6.27 6.48 1.90
C GLY A 112 -6.98 5.48 2.83
N GLU A 113 -8.14 4.97 2.43
CA GLU A 113 -8.83 3.93 3.21
C GLU A 113 -8.12 2.57 3.10
N ALA A 114 -7.53 2.26 1.95
CA ALA A 114 -6.75 1.05 1.76
C ALA A 114 -5.50 1.00 2.64
N LEU A 115 -4.81 2.14 2.80
CA LEU A 115 -3.67 2.29 3.72
C LEU A 115 -4.09 2.05 5.16
N LEU A 116 -5.20 2.64 5.62
CA LEU A 116 -5.71 2.41 6.96
C LEU A 116 -6.07 0.93 7.17
N TRP A 117 -6.72 0.31 6.20
CA TRP A 117 -7.07 -1.11 6.27
C TRP A 117 -5.82 -1.99 6.39
N ALA A 118 -4.82 -1.78 5.52
CA ALA A 118 -3.58 -2.54 5.54
C ALA A 118 -2.76 -2.27 6.82
N HIS A 119 -2.69 -1.01 7.28
CA HIS A 119 -2.06 -0.62 8.53
C HIS A 119 -2.67 -1.33 9.73
N ASN A 120 -4.00 -1.36 9.85
CA ASN A 120 -4.69 -2.01 10.96
C ASN A 120 -4.47 -3.53 10.98
N ARG A 121 -4.32 -4.17 9.81
CA ARG A 121 -3.91 -5.59 9.74
C ARG A 121 -2.49 -5.77 10.23
N LEU A 122 -1.59 -4.90 9.78
CA LEU A 122 -0.17 -4.98 10.04
C LEU A 122 0.18 -4.69 11.51
N ILE A 123 -0.49 -3.73 12.15
CA ILE A 123 -0.21 -3.37 13.55
C ILE A 123 -0.55 -4.51 14.51
N GLY A 124 -1.52 -5.36 14.17
CA GLY A 124 -1.90 -6.55 14.95
C GLY A 124 -0.93 -7.73 14.83
N ARG A 125 0.11 -7.62 13.99
CA ARG A 125 1.12 -8.67 13.80
C ARG A 125 2.11 -8.76 14.97
N PRO A 126 2.55 -9.98 15.35
CA PRO A 126 3.49 -10.18 16.45
C PRO A 126 4.91 -9.69 16.12
N GLU A 127 5.29 -9.62 14.84
CA GLU A 127 6.64 -9.24 14.43
C GLU A 127 7.00 -7.82 14.91
N GLN A 128 8.20 -7.63 15.46
CA GLN A 128 8.60 -6.32 16.01
C GLN A 128 8.65 -5.23 14.95
N ARG A 129 9.29 -5.52 13.81
CA ARG A 129 9.46 -4.56 12.73
C ARG A 129 8.35 -4.72 11.69
N LYS A 130 7.66 -3.63 11.38
CA LYS A 130 6.48 -3.62 10.52
C LYS A 130 6.67 -2.61 9.40
N ILE A 131 6.63 -3.09 8.16
CA ILE A 131 6.80 -2.27 6.96
C ILE A 131 5.53 -2.36 6.11
N LEU A 132 4.97 -1.21 5.75
CA LEU A 132 3.84 -1.07 4.84
C LEU A 132 4.32 -0.41 3.55
N MET A 133 4.16 -1.11 2.43
CA MET A 133 4.64 -0.65 1.13
C MET A 133 3.46 -0.52 0.16
N MET A 134 3.14 0.70 -0.24
CA MET A 134 2.16 0.99 -1.26
C MET A 134 2.76 0.83 -2.66
N ILE A 135 2.04 0.20 -3.59
CA ILE A 135 2.42 0.12 -5.01
C ILE A 135 1.24 0.64 -5.83
N SER A 136 1.39 1.82 -6.42
CA SER A 136 0.29 2.59 -7.05
C SER A 136 0.79 3.39 -8.25
N ASP A 137 -0.09 3.73 -9.18
CA ASP A 137 0.18 4.59 -10.32
C ASP A 137 -0.28 6.04 -10.13
N GLY A 138 -0.63 6.48 -8.91
CA GLY A 138 -0.78 7.91 -8.66
C GLY A 138 -1.71 8.31 -7.54
N ALA A 139 -2.63 9.23 -7.89
CA ALA A 139 -3.49 9.95 -6.95
C ALA A 139 -4.85 9.25 -6.79
N PRO A 140 -5.55 9.46 -5.66
CA PRO A 140 -6.87 8.89 -5.45
C PRO A 140 -7.90 9.55 -6.36
N VAL A 141 -8.69 8.71 -7.03
CA VAL A 141 -9.78 9.13 -7.90
C VAL A 141 -10.95 8.18 -7.70
N ASP A 142 -12.08 8.74 -7.27
CA ASP A 142 -13.39 8.09 -7.26
C ASP A 142 -14.45 9.10 -7.74
N ASP A 143 -14.95 8.90 -8.96
CA ASP A 143 -15.89 9.82 -9.63
C ASP A 143 -17.11 10.16 -8.75
N SER A 144 -17.69 9.15 -8.09
CA SER A 144 -18.90 9.31 -7.29
C SER A 144 -18.68 10.26 -6.12
N THR A 145 -17.58 10.04 -5.39
CA THR A 145 -17.20 10.87 -4.24
C THR A 145 -16.81 12.27 -4.70
N LEU A 146 -15.98 12.41 -5.73
CA LEU A 146 -15.50 13.71 -6.18
C LEU A 146 -16.58 14.58 -6.84
N SER A 147 -17.63 13.99 -7.40
CA SER A 147 -18.73 14.74 -8.02
C SER A 147 -19.57 15.58 -7.05
N VAL A 148 -19.52 15.30 -5.75
CA VAL A 148 -20.37 15.93 -4.72
C VAL A 148 -19.60 16.36 -3.47
N ASN A 149 -18.26 16.36 -3.54
CA ASN A 149 -17.37 16.84 -2.49
C ASN A 149 -16.34 17.80 -3.11
N PRO A 150 -15.58 18.57 -2.30
CA PRO A 150 -14.44 19.33 -2.81
C PRO A 150 -13.48 18.44 -3.62
N GLY A 151 -12.90 18.98 -4.71
CA GLY A 151 -12.06 18.20 -5.63
C GLY A 151 -10.81 17.58 -4.99
N ASN A 152 -10.37 18.08 -3.84
CA ASN A 152 -9.24 17.55 -3.07
C ASN A 152 -9.68 16.64 -1.89
N TYR A 153 -10.95 16.22 -1.83
CA TYR A 153 -11.49 15.48 -0.70
C TYR A 153 -10.71 14.19 -0.39
N LEU A 154 -10.47 13.37 -1.42
CA LEU A 154 -9.72 12.12 -1.29
C LEU A 154 -8.23 12.36 -1.07
N GLU A 155 -7.65 13.34 -1.76
CA GLU A 155 -6.24 13.70 -1.58
C GLU A 155 -5.95 14.16 -0.14
N ARG A 156 -6.82 15.02 0.41
CA ARG A 156 -6.70 15.47 1.80
C ARG A 156 -6.79 14.30 2.77
N HIS A 157 -7.68 13.34 2.51
CA HIS A 157 -7.79 12.12 3.31
C HIS A 157 -6.52 11.26 3.22
N LEU A 158 -6.00 11.01 2.01
CA LEU A 158 -4.75 10.28 1.81
C LEU A 158 -3.59 10.92 2.58
N ARG A 159 -3.41 12.24 2.46
CA ARG A 159 -2.35 12.97 3.18
C ARG A 159 -2.48 12.82 4.69
N ALA A 160 -3.68 12.95 5.23
CA ALA A 160 -3.93 12.78 6.66
C ALA A 160 -3.62 11.35 7.14
N VAL A 161 -3.94 10.33 6.33
CA VAL A 161 -3.61 8.93 6.64
C VAL A 161 -2.10 8.68 6.60
N ILE A 162 -1.41 9.18 5.57
CA ILE A 162 0.04 9.07 5.47
C ILE A 162 0.70 9.72 6.69
N GLU A 163 0.31 10.97 7.01
CA GLU A 163 0.83 11.69 8.17
C GLU A 163 0.60 10.92 9.47
N LEU A 164 -0.61 10.37 9.67
CA LEU A 164 -0.93 9.55 10.83
C LEU A 164 0.01 8.34 10.95
N ILE A 165 0.22 7.61 9.86
CA ILE A 165 1.07 6.41 9.85
C ILE A 165 2.53 6.79 10.11
N GLU A 166 3.04 7.83 9.43
CA GLU A 166 4.45 8.24 9.52
C GLU A 166 4.82 8.87 10.86
N THR A 167 3.88 9.57 11.53
CA THR A 167 4.18 10.35 12.74
C THR A 167 3.65 9.73 14.04
N ARG A 168 2.61 8.89 13.97
CA ARG A 168 1.92 8.36 15.16
C ARG A 168 1.89 6.84 15.24
N SER A 169 2.54 6.14 14.33
CA SER A 169 2.56 4.68 14.28
C SER A 169 3.98 4.13 14.21
N PRO A 170 4.25 2.94 14.78
CA PRO A 170 5.54 2.28 14.64
C PRO A 170 5.75 1.64 13.26
N VAL A 171 4.71 1.60 12.41
CA VAL A 171 4.77 1.06 11.05
C VAL A 171 5.57 1.99 10.14
N GLU A 172 6.55 1.41 9.46
CA GLU A 172 7.33 2.08 8.44
C GLU A 172 6.57 2.12 7.11
N LEU A 173 6.21 3.32 6.65
CA LEU A 173 5.54 3.52 5.36
C LEU A 173 6.53 3.79 4.22
N LEU A 174 6.30 3.13 3.07
CA LEU A 174 7.01 3.32 1.80
C LEU A 174 6.06 3.26 0.62
N ALA A 175 6.49 3.78 -0.53
CA ALA A 175 5.77 3.65 -1.78
C ALA A 175 6.64 3.32 -2.99
N ILE A 176 6.07 2.58 -3.94
CA ILE A 176 6.58 2.37 -5.29
C ILE A 176 5.56 2.95 -6.26
N GLY A 177 5.96 4.00 -6.97
CA GLY A 177 5.19 4.60 -8.06
C GLY A 177 5.39 3.80 -9.35
N ILE A 178 4.31 3.30 -9.95
CA ILE A 178 4.37 2.61 -11.24
C ILE A 178 4.12 3.61 -12.36
N GLY A 179 5.19 3.98 -13.08
CA GLY A 179 5.16 4.96 -14.16
C GLY A 179 4.80 6.40 -13.74
N HIS A 180 4.63 6.64 -12.44
CA HIS A 180 4.15 7.92 -11.90
C HIS A 180 4.89 8.29 -10.63
N ASP A 181 5.16 9.59 -10.47
CA ASP A 181 5.80 10.12 -9.28
C ASP A 181 4.82 10.20 -8.10
N VAL A 182 5.13 9.43 -7.05
CA VAL A 182 4.39 9.36 -5.79
C VAL A 182 5.10 10.08 -4.65
N THR A 183 6.26 10.70 -4.88
CA THR A 183 7.04 11.43 -3.85
C THR A 183 6.31 12.65 -3.31
N ARG A 184 5.36 13.20 -4.06
CA ARG A 184 4.42 14.25 -3.61
C ARG A 184 3.53 13.84 -2.42
N TYR A 185 3.40 12.53 -2.16
CA TYR A 185 2.61 11.97 -1.08
C TYR A 185 3.46 11.28 -0.03
N TYR A 186 4.42 10.45 -0.45
CA TYR A 186 5.19 9.58 0.44
C TYR A 186 6.63 10.07 0.58
N ARG A 187 7.10 10.20 1.83
CA ARG A 187 8.47 10.67 2.10
C ARG A 187 9.53 9.68 1.62
N ARG A 188 9.25 8.38 1.72
CA ARG A 188 10.14 7.29 1.28
C ARG A 188 9.49 6.60 0.08
N ALA A 189 9.87 7.02 -1.13
CA ALA A 189 9.32 6.45 -2.33
C ALA A 189 10.35 6.30 -3.45
N VAL A 190 10.06 5.36 -4.35
CA VAL A 190 10.78 5.15 -5.60
C VAL A 190 9.77 5.06 -6.75
N THR A 191 10.15 5.52 -7.93
CA THR A 191 9.34 5.38 -9.14
C THR A 191 10.02 4.41 -10.08
N ILE A 192 9.27 3.46 -10.63
CA ILE A 192 9.77 2.49 -11.62
C ILE A 192 8.83 2.46 -12.83
N VAL A 193 9.39 2.28 -14.02
CA VAL A 193 8.64 2.14 -15.27
C VAL A 193 8.56 0.66 -15.70
N ASP A 194 9.57 -0.12 -15.33
CA ASP A 194 9.66 -1.55 -15.58
C ASP A 194 10.00 -2.32 -14.28
N ALA A 195 9.57 -3.57 -14.18
CA ALA A 195 9.92 -4.44 -13.08
C ALA A 195 11.41 -4.80 -13.07
N GLU A 196 12.12 -4.67 -14.18
CA GLU A 196 13.58 -4.85 -14.22
C GLU A 196 14.32 -3.77 -13.43
N GLU A 197 13.80 -2.53 -13.42
CA GLU A 197 14.34 -1.41 -12.63
C GLU A 197 14.21 -1.68 -11.13
N LEU A 198 13.29 -2.57 -10.74
CA LEU A 198 13.14 -3.01 -9.36
C LEU A 198 14.42 -3.68 -8.86
N ALA A 199 15.21 -4.38 -9.68
CA ALA A 199 16.45 -5.01 -9.20
C ALA A 199 17.50 -3.96 -8.79
N GLY A 200 17.66 -2.91 -9.59
CA GLY A 200 18.52 -1.77 -9.26
C GLY A 200 18.00 -1.00 -8.04
N ALA A 201 16.71 -0.66 -8.05
CA ALA A 201 16.05 0.00 -6.94
C ALA A 201 16.07 -0.85 -5.66
N MET A 202 15.90 -2.17 -5.73
CA MET A 202 15.96 -3.08 -4.60
C MET A 202 17.32 -3.09 -3.95
N THR A 203 18.41 -2.99 -4.72
CA THR A 203 19.75 -3.06 -4.13
C THR A 203 20.02 -1.83 -3.26
N GLU A 204 19.67 -0.64 -3.73
CA GLU A 204 19.88 0.62 -2.99
C GLU A 204 18.76 0.91 -1.97
N GLN A 205 17.49 0.70 -2.34
CA GLN A 205 16.36 0.96 -1.47
C GLN A 205 16.15 -0.14 -0.43
N LEU A 206 16.38 -1.44 -0.72
CA LEU A 206 16.40 -2.45 0.35
C LEU A 206 17.62 -2.23 1.26
N ALA A 207 18.80 -1.87 0.71
CA ALA A 207 19.93 -1.52 1.57
C ALA A 207 19.64 -0.30 2.44
N SER A 208 18.93 0.71 1.94
CA SER A 208 18.49 1.88 2.73
C SER A 208 17.41 1.52 3.75
N LEU A 209 16.37 0.81 3.31
CA LEU A 209 15.30 0.23 4.13
C LEU A 209 15.85 -0.60 5.29
N PHE A 210 16.88 -1.42 5.06
CA PHE A 210 17.45 -2.29 6.08
C PHE A 210 18.72 -1.74 6.74
N GLY A 211 19.31 -0.66 6.22
CA GLY A 211 20.57 -0.08 6.67
C GLY A 211 20.43 0.99 7.76
N GLU A 212 19.26 1.64 7.87
CA GLU A 212 18.99 2.65 8.91
C GLU A 212 18.97 2.08 10.35
N GLU A 213 19.01 0.76 10.53
CA GLU A 213 19.22 0.13 11.85
C GLU A 213 20.54 0.57 12.51
N SER A 214 21.56 0.92 11.72
CA SER A 214 22.88 1.30 12.24
C SER A 214 22.94 2.68 12.91
N ALA A 215 22.11 3.65 12.47
CA ALA A 215 22.19 5.04 12.93
C ALA A 215 21.30 5.36 14.15
N ARG A 216 20.24 4.57 14.38
CA ARG A 216 19.35 4.75 15.55
C ARG A 216 19.81 3.96 16.78
N ASP A 217 20.42 2.78 16.61
CA ASP A 217 20.99 2.01 17.74
C ASP A 217 22.28 2.66 18.30
N THR A 218 23.07 3.33 17.46
CA THR A 218 24.27 4.09 17.88
C THR A 218 23.93 5.31 18.75
N ARG A 219 22.76 5.95 18.57
CA ARG A 219 22.33 7.09 19.39
C ARG A 219 21.73 6.69 20.74
N ARG A 220 21.18 5.47 20.87
CA ARG A 220 20.64 4.96 22.15
C ARG A 220 21.70 4.29 23.03
N GLY A 221 22.78 3.76 22.45
CA GLY A 221 23.90 3.15 23.19
C GLY A 221 24.88 4.13 23.84
N GLY A 222 24.90 5.41 23.41
CA GLY A 222 25.90 6.40 23.84
C GLY A 222 25.62 7.16 25.14
N LEU A 223 24.43 7.02 25.75
CA LEU A 223 24.00 7.83 26.90
C LEU A 223 23.89 7.07 28.23
N ARG A 224 24.50 5.88 28.34
CA ARG A 224 24.46 5.09 29.58
C ARG A 224 25.84 4.63 30.01
N ARG A 225 26.70 5.60 30.39
CA ARG A 225 27.85 5.42 31.29
C ARG A 225 28.51 6.77 31.57
N VAL A 226 28.01 7.50 32.56
CA VAL A 226 28.79 8.23 33.57
C VAL A 226 27.84 8.48 34.76
N GLY A 227 28.18 7.96 35.94
CA GLY A 227 27.40 8.02 37.16
C GLY A 227 27.55 6.73 37.95
#